data_AF-A0A090QIC0-F1
#
_entry.id   AF-A0A090QIC0-F1
#
_cell.length_a   1.000
_cell.length_b   1.000
_cell.length_c   1.000
_cell.angle_alpha   90.00
_cell.angle_beta   90.00
_cell.angle_gamma   90.00
#
_symmetry.space_group_name_H-M   'P 1'
#
loop_
_entity.id
_entity.type
_entity.pdbx_description
1 polymer ?
#
loop_
_entity_poly.entity_id
_entity_poly.type
_entity_poly.pdbx_seq_one_letter_code
_entity_poly.pdbx_strand_id
1 'polypeptide(L)'
;METLEPAPFYRLVLFRSPAGYGKTTMAAQWLSEHSHTGWFNIDENDNDTFRFANYLLQSINKATGNACLKTQAMAERRQFACLSTLFSELFGELIDYHEQTYLVLDDYHLIHNDDIHDACVSS
;
A
#
# COMPACT_ATOMS: atom_id res chain seq x y z
N MET A 1 12.14 -0.23 -33.28
CA MET A 1 10.77 -0.58 -32.84
C MET A 1 10.93 -1.23 -31.47
N GLU A 2 11.03 -0.41 -30.43
CA GLU A 2 11.06 -0.91 -29.04
C GLU A 2 9.64 -1.27 -28.64
N THR A 3 9.37 -2.57 -28.58
CA THR A 3 8.16 -3.13 -28.01
C THR A 3 8.19 -2.90 -26.51
N LEU A 4 7.34 -1.98 -26.05
CA LEU A 4 6.94 -1.88 -24.65
C LEU A 4 6.30 -3.23 -24.28
N GLU A 5 7.05 -4.08 -23.59
CA GLU A 5 6.51 -5.24 -22.88
C GLU A 5 5.34 -4.74 -22.03
N PRO A 6 4.15 -5.37 -22.09
CA PRO A 6 3.06 -4.99 -21.20
C PRO A 6 3.52 -5.30 -19.77
N ALA A 7 3.87 -4.26 -19.02
CA ALA A 7 4.05 -4.38 -17.58
C ALA A 7 2.80 -5.09 -17.04
N PRO A 8 2.94 -6.18 -16.25
CA PRO A 8 1.79 -6.85 -15.67
C PRO A 8 0.94 -5.79 -14.98
N PHE A 9 -0.36 -5.77 -15.23
CA PHE A 9 -1.27 -4.71 -14.78
C PHE A 9 -1.39 -4.71 -13.25
N TYR A 10 -0.38 -4.26 -12.52
CA TYR A 10 -0.46 -3.96 -11.10
C TYR A 10 -1.18 -2.62 -10.95
N ARG A 11 -2.51 -2.64 -10.92
CA ARG A 11 -3.27 -1.42 -10.59
C ARG A 11 -3.50 -1.35 -9.08
N LEU A 12 -2.42 -1.20 -8.32
CA LEU A 12 -2.52 -0.65 -6.97
C LEU A 12 -2.83 0.84 -7.11
N VAL A 13 -4.12 1.17 -7.08
CA VAL A 13 -4.52 2.58 -7.14
C VAL A 13 -4.37 3.16 -5.75
N LEU A 14 -3.28 3.90 -5.55
CA LEU A 14 -3.02 4.66 -4.34
C LEU A 14 -3.87 5.94 -4.33
N PHE A 15 -4.89 5.97 -3.47
CA PHE A 15 -5.66 7.19 -3.24
C PHE A 15 -5.07 7.97 -2.05
N ARG A 16 -4.54 9.17 -2.31
CA ARG A 16 -4.06 10.11 -1.28
C ARG A 16 -5.13 11.17 -1.03
N SER A 17 -5.69 11.18 0.17
CA SER A 17 -6.64 12.23 0.58
C SER A 17 -5.98 13.17 1.62
N PRO A 18 -5.93 14.48 1.39
CA PRO A 18 -5.68 15.45 2.46
C PRO A 18 -6.92 15.58 3.35
N ALA A 19 -6.71 15.88 4.63
CA ALA A 19 -7.80 15.98 5.62
C ALA A 19 -8.89 16.98 5.21
N GLY A 20 -10.14 16.65 5.52
CA GLY A 20 -11.24 17.62 5.65
C GLY A 20 -12.12 17.91 4.43
N TYR A 21 -11.99 17.20 3.31
CA TYR A 21 -12.71 17.55 2.07
C TYR A 21 -13.84 16.58 1.62
N GLY A 22 -14.42 15.79 2.53
CA GLY A 22 -15.54 14.88 2.19
C GLY A 22 -15.20 13.78 1.17
N LYS A 23 -13.92 13.62 0.82
CA LYS A 23 -13.41 12.65 -0.16
C LYS A 23 -13.52 11.22 0.36
N THR A 24 -13.29 11.03 1.66
CA THR A 24 -13.43 9.75 2.37
C THR A 24 -14.80 9.14 2.13
N THR A 25 -15.89 9.93 2.15
CA THR A 25 -17.25 9.43 1.96
C THR A 25 -17.54 9.01 0.53
N MET A 26 -17.13 9.81 -0.47
CA MET A 26 -17.31 9.44 -1.89
C MET A 26 -16.42 8.27 -2.30
N ALA A 27 -15.16 8.23 -1.83
CA ALA A 27 -14.27 7.11 -2.03
C ALA A 27 -14.82 5.86 -1.35
N ALA A 28 -15.30 5.94 -0.11
CA ALA A 28 -15.91 4.82 0.59
C ALA A 28 -17.16 4.28 -0.14
N GLN A 29 -17.99 5.15 -0.71
CA GLN A 29 -19.16 4.73 -1.47
C GLN A 29 -18.75 4.02 -2.77
N TRP A 30 -17.78 4.55 -3.51
CA TRP A 30 -17.27 3.91 -4.73
C TRP A 30 -16.52 2.59 -4.44
N LEU A 31 -15.78 2.53 -3.33
CA LEU A 31 -15.07 1.34 -2.88
C LEU A 31 -15.99 0.28 -2.27
N SER A 32 -17.18 0.66 -1.78
CA SER A 32 -18.17 -0.31 -1.29
C SER A 32 -18.66 -1.27 -2.37
N GLU A 33 -18.52 -0.88 -3.65
CA GLU A 33 -18.82 -1.70 -4.82
C GLU A 33 -17.64 -2.64 -5.20
N HIS A 34 -16.49 -2.53 -4.53
CA HIS A 34 -15.27 -3.28 -4.82
C HIS A 34 -14.85 -4.16 -3.64
N SER A 35 -14.88 -5.48 -3.83
CA SER A 35 -14.55 -6.50 -2.81
C SER A 35 -13.10 -6.49 -2.35
N HIS A 36 -12.18 -5.98 -3.17
CA HIS A 36 -10.74 -6.02 -2.93
C HIS A 36 -10.20 -4.64 -2.53
N THR A 37 -10.64 -4.16 -1.36
CA THR A 37 -10.28 -2.82 -0.87
C THR A 37 -9.58 -2.87 0.48
N GLY A 38 -8.42 -2.19 0.55
CA GLY A 38 -7.66 -1.93 1.76
C GLY A 38 -7.73 -0.46 2.14
N TRP A 39 -7.75 -0.19 3.43
CA TRP A 39 -7.72 1.18 3.96
C TRP A 39 -6.65 1.27 5.03
N PHE A 40 -5.76 2.24 4.91
CA PHE A 40 -4.80 2.63 5.95
C PHE A 40 -5.09 4.09 6.29
N ASN A 41 -5.62 4.31 7.49
CA ASN A 41 -5.76 5.64 8.07
C ASN A 41 -4.47 5.95 8.82
N ILE A 42 -3.72 6.93 8.33
CA ILE A 42 -2.40 7.28 8.84
C ILE A 42 -2.57 8.20 10.05
N ASP A 43 -1.82 7.95 11.11
CA ASP A 43 -1.69 8.84 12.26
C ASP A 43 -0.24 9.36 12.42
N GLU A 44 -0.03 10.34 13.30
CA GLU A 44 1.29 10.96 13.49
C GLU A 44 2.39 9.97 13.92
N ASN A 45 2.04 8.85 14.57
CA ASN A 45 2.98 7.84 15.00
C ASN A 45 3.45 6.94 13.84
N ASP A 46 2.76 6.96 12.71
CA ASP A 46 3.11 6.16 11.53
C ASP A 46 4.30 6.76 10.74
N ASN A 47 4.94 7.79 11.28
CA ASN A 47 6.25 8.27 10.81
C ASN A 47 7.41 7.33 11.17
N ASP A 48 7.17 6.29 11.96
CA ASP A 48 8.10 5.17 12.14
C ASP A 48 7.97 4.18 10.97
N THR A 49 9.07 3.93 10.25
CA THR A 49 9.10 3.07 9.06
C THR A 49 8.62 1.65 9.34
N PHE A 50 8.88 1.10 10.53
CA PHE A 50 8.40 -0.22 10.91
C PHE A 50 6.89 -0.25 11.15
N ARG A 51 6.37 0.74 11.86
CA ARG A 51 4.95 0.88 12.11
C ARG A 51 4.18 1.09 10.81
N PHE A 52 4.66 2.01 9.97
CA PHE A 52 4.11 2.25 8.63
C PHE A 52 4.05 0.97 7.79
N ALA A 53 5.19 0.25 7.70
CA ALA A 53 5.28 -1.01 6.97
C ALA A 53 4.22 -2.03 7.40
N ASN A 54 4.09 -2.24 8.72
CA ASN A 54 3.15 -3.22 9.26
C ASN A 54 1.69 -2.84 8.98
N TYR A 55 1.32 -1.57 9.12
CA TYR A 55 -0.06 -1.15 8.84
C TYR A 55 -0.38 -1.16 7.35
N LEU A 56 0.56 -0.73 6.50
CA LEU A 56 0.42 -0.80 5.06
C LEU A 56 0.17 -2.25 4.59
N LEU A 57 1.00 -3.19 5.05
CA LEU A 57 0.88 -4.60 4.68
C LEU A 57 -0.37 -5.25 5.27
N GLN A 58 -0.83 -4.86 6.46
CA GLN A 58 -2.14 -5.28 6.99
C GLN A 58 -3.28 -4.82 6.08
N SER A 59 -3.26 -3.55 5.63
CA SER A 59 -4.28 -3.02 4.74
C SER A 59 -4.26 -3.70 3.36
N ILE A 60 -3.07 -4.02 2.83
CA ILE A 60 -2.94 -4.79 1.58
C ILE A 60 -3.44 -6.22 1.75
N ASN A 61 -3.07 -6.92 2.83
CA ASN A 61 -3.56 -8.28 3.10
C ASN A 61 -5.08 -8.30 3.26
N LYS A 62 -5.67 -7.30 3.90
CA LYS A 62 -7.13 -7.15 3.97
C LYS A 62 -7.77 -7.01 2.59
N ALA A 63 -7.15 -6.24 1.70
CA ALA A 63 -7.64 -6.01 0.35
C ALA A 63 -7.50 -7.24 -0.55
N THR A 64 -6.40 -7.97 -0.39
CA THR A 64 -6.02 -9.09 -1.26
C THR A 64 -6.48 -10.45 -0.75
N GLY A 65 -7.06 -10.53 0.46
CA GLY A 65 -7.43 -11.81 1.08
C GLY A 65 -6.23 -12.59 1.62
N ASN A 66 -5.26 -11.89 2.21
CA ASN A 66 -4.02 -12.41 2.77
C ASN A 66 -3.03 -12.96 1.73
N ALA A 67 -2.90 -12.28 0.58
CA ALA A 67 -1.95 -12.70 -0.45
C ALA A 67 -0.48 -12.40 -0.11
N CYS A 68 -0.22 -11.58 0.92
CA CYS A 68 1.10 -11.02 1.23
C CYS A 68 1.58 -11.42 2.64
N LEU A 69 1.29 -12.64 3.09
CA LEU A 69 1.57 -13.08 4.47
C LEU A 69 3.07 -13.29 4.74
N LYS A 70 3.86 -13.70 3.74
CA LYS A 70 5.31 -13.85 3.90
C LYS A 70 5.94 -12.48 4.15
N THR A 71 5.57 -11.49 3.35
CA THR A 71 6.08 -10.13 3.49
C THR A 71 5.61 -9.48 4.79
N GLN A 72 4.36 -9.72 5.21
CA GLN A 72 3.84 -9.32 6.53
C GLN A 72 4.68 -9.89 7.67
N ALA A 73 4.96 -11.19 7.66
CA ALA A 73 5.77 -11.83 8.70
C ALA A 73 7.22 -11.29 8.73
N MET A 74 7.78 -10.96 7.56
CA MET A 74 9.09 -10.32 7.46
C MET A 74 9.08 -8.92 8.09
N ALA A 75 8.02 -8.14 7.82
CA ALA A 75 7.82 -6.82 8.43
C ALA A 75 7.69 -6.93 9.95
N GLU A 76 6.83 -7.80 10.47
CA GLU A 76 6.60 -8.01 11.91
C GLU A 76 7.89 -8.38 12.66
N ARG A 77 8.76 -9.17 12.01
CA ARG A 77 10.05 -9.60 12.57
C ARG A 77 11.17 -8.57 12.41
N ARG A 78 10.90 -7.40 11.82
CA ARG A 78 11.92 -6.37 11.49
C ARG A 78 13.01 -6.90 10.56
N GLN A 79 12.66 -7.81 9.65
CA GLN A 79 13.59 -8.49 8.75
C GLN A 79 13.71 -7.80 7.39
N PHE A 80 13.77 -6.46 7.38
CA PHE A 80 13.98 -5.68 6.17
C PHE A 80 14.91 -4.50 6.47
N ALA A 81 15.79 -4.17 5.52
CA ALA A 81 16.78 -3.09 5.69
C ALA A 81 16.15 -1.70 5.51
N CYS A 82 15.23 -1.59 4.55
CA CYS A 82 14.48 -0.37 4.23
C CYS A 82 13.16 -0.73 3.53
N LEU A 83 12.26 0.25 3.41
CA LEU A 83 10.93 0.05 2.82
C LEU A 83 10.99 -0.38 1.35
N SER A 84 11.98 0.08 0.57
CA SER A 84 12.11 -0.33 -0.83
C SER A 84 12.40 -1.83 -0.99
N THR A 85 13.24 -2.42 -0.12
CA THR A 85 13.46 -3.87 -0.10
C THR A 85 12.19 -4.62 0.32
N LEU A 86 11.45 -4.09 1.29
CA LEU A 86 10.17 -4.67 1.72
C LEU A 86 9.14 -4.66 0.58
N PHE A 87 9.05 -3.57 -0.17
CA PHE A 87 8.15 -3.45 -1.32
C PHE A 87 8.55 -4.36 -2.47
N SER A 88 9.84 -4.60 -2.67
CA SER A 88 10.33 -5.57 -3.65
C SER A 88 9.83 -6.99 -3.32
N GLU A 89 9.89 -7.41 -2.05
CA GLU A 89 9.32 -8.70 -1.62
C GLU A 89 7.80 -8.74 -1.74
N LEU A 90 7.12 -7.66 -1.37
CA LEU A 90 5.67 -7.51 -1.53
C LEU A 90 5.24 -7.73 -2.99
N PHE A 91 5.89 -7.04 -3.94
CA PHE A 91 5.56 -7.17 -5.36
C PHE A 91 5.89 -8.56 -5.90
N GLY A 92 6.96 -9.19 -5.39
CA GLY A 92 7.26 -10.59 -5.68
C GLY A 92 6.15 -11.53 -5.22
N GLU A 93 5.54 -11.29 -4.07
CA GLU A 93 4.42 -12.10 -3.55
C GLU A 93 3.11 -11.85 -4.31
N LEU A 94 2.93 -10.63 -4.84
CA LEU A 94 1.77 -10.25 -5.66
C LEU A 94 1.87 -10.66 -7.13
N ILE A 95 2.96 -11.29 -7.56
CA ILE A 95 3.16 -11.65 -8.98
C ILE A 95 2.06 -12.57 -9.54
N ASP A 96 1.55 -13.47 -8.69
CA ASP A 96 0.50 -14.45 -9.02
C ASP A 96 -0.91 -13.95 -8.63
N TYR A 97 -1.01 -12.71 -8.13
CA TYR A 97 -2.28 -12.11 -7.74
C TYR A 97 -2.88 -11.32 -8.91
N HIS A 98 -4.01 -11.79 -9.45
CA HIS A 98 -4.60 -11.26 -10.69
C HIS A 98 -5.85 -10.40 -10.49
N GLU A 99 -6.33 -10.25 -9.27
CA GLU A 99 -7.51 -9.44 -8.98
C GLU A 99 -7.16 -7.95 -8.88
N GLN A 100 -8.08 -7.09 -9.29
CA GLN A 100 -7.88 -5.65 -9.14
C GLN A 100 -8.08 -5.26 -7.68
N THR A 101 -7.04 -4.71 -7.04
CA THR A 101 -7.06 -4.28 -5.65
C THR A 101 -6.91 -2.77 -5.50
N TYR A 102 -7.69 -2.19 -4.60
CA TYR A 102 -7.65 -0.77 -4.27
C TYR A 102 -7.07 -0.58 -2.87
N LEU A 103 -6.16 0.38 -2.71
CA LEU A 103 -5.59 0.73 -1.42
C LEU A 103 -5.68 2.24 -1.19
N VAL A 104 -6.37 2.62 -0.13
CA VAL A 104 -6.51 4.02 0.28
C VAL A 104 -5.52 4.32 1.40
N LEU A 105 -4.68 5.34 1.21
CA LEU A 105 -3.90 5.97 2.28
C LEU A 105 -4.57 7.29 2.65
N ASP A 106 -5.34 7.25 3.73
CA ASP A 106 -6.00 8.44 4.25
C ASP A 106 -5.06 9.20 5.19
N ASP A 107 -5.16 10.52 5.20
CA ASP A 107 -4.32 11.40 6.00
C ASP A 107 -2.79 11.31 5.74
N TYR A 108 -2.39 10.92 4.52
CA TYR A 108 -0.97 10.80 4.12
C TYR A 108 -0.11 12.05 4.35
N HIS A 109 -0.73 13.24 4.39
CA HIS A 109 -0.04 14.49 4.71
C HIS A 109 0.56 14.54 6.13
N LEU A 110 0.17 13.62 7.02
CA LEU A 110 0.77 13.43 8.34
C LEU A 110 2.13 12.71 8.29
N ILE A 111 2.47 12.08 7.16
CA ILE A 111 3.81 11.53 6.93
C ILE A 111 4.77 12.69 6.59
N HIS A 112 5.77 12.87 7.45
CA HIS A 112 6.88 13.81 7.29
C HIS A 112 8.24 13.10 7.29
N ASN A 113 8.26 11.76 7.27
CA ASN A 113 9.47 10.97 7.14
C ASN A 113 9.85 10.79 5.66
N ASP A 114 11.01 11.32 5.27
CA ASP A 114 11.50 11.28 3.89
C ASP A 114 11.75 9.84 3.39
N ASP A 115 12.17 8.91 4.25
CA ASP A 115 12.37 7.51 3.86
C ASP A 115 11.06 6.85 3.40
N ILE A 116 9.92 7.25 3.98
CA ILE A 116 8.58 6.77 3.61
C ILE A 116 8.16 7.40 2.28
N HIS A 117 8.39 8.70 2.10
CA HIS A 117 8.10 9.40 0.84
C HIS A 117 8.89 8.81 -0.33
N ASP A 118 10.19 8.67 -0.14
CA ASP A 118 11.09 8.12 -1.16
C ASP A 118 10.66 6.72 -1.57
N ALA A 119 10.39 5.84 -0.59
CA ALA A 119 9.92 4.50 -0.87
C ALA A 119 8.58 4.47 -1.61
N CYS A 120 7.65 5.39 -1.35
CA CYS A 120 6.38 5.47 -2.06
C CYS A 120 6.47 6.10 -3.47
N VAL A 121 7.55 6.79 -3.80
CA VAL A 121 7.76 7.43 -5.12
C VAL A 121 8.69 6.60 -6.01
N SER A 122 9.62 5.84 -5.42
CA SER A 122 10.62 5.04 -6.14
C SER A 122 10.15 3.63 -6.51
N SER A 123 8.92 3.25 -6.17
CA SER A 123 8.38 1.89 -6.27
C SER A 123 7.31 1.74 -7.33
#